data_AF-H2ZGE0-F1
#
_entry.id   AF-H2ZGE0-F1
#
_cell.length_a   1.000
_cell.length_b   1.000
_cell.length_c   1.000
_cell.angle_alpha   90.00
_cell.angle_beta   90.00
_cell.angle_gamma   90.00
#
_symmetry.space_group_name_H-M   'P 1'
#
loop_
_entity.id
_entity.type
_entity.pdbx_description
1 polymer ?
#
loop_
_entity_poly.entity_id
_entity_poly.type
_entity_poly.pdbx_seq_one_letter_code
_entity_poly.pdbx_strand_id
1 'polypeptide(L)'
;MEITNADVVRLANALSVKCSLNIIVDDKTQCSSDLLLSLYYAIMGELPTGVLSDCITEESKVHNVACVIDTLANEYLHVDLSHLSPELIIKGDTITLYNMLEILDGVLEFMLEQISSNGDSG
;
A
#
# COMPACT_ATOMS: atom_id res chain seq x y z
N MET A 1 -4.69 -0.45 22.59
CA MET A 1 -5.78 -0.78 21.64
C MET A 1 -5.20 -1.83 20.72
N GLU A 2 -5.86 -2.98 20.57
CA GLU A 2 -5.39 -4.06 19.69
C GLU A 2 -5.92 -3.80 18.28
N ILE A 3 -5.05 -3.87 17.26
CA ILE A 3 -5.45 -3.73 15.86
C ILE A 3 -6.18 -5.00 15.43
N THR A 4 -7.40 -4.85 14.91
CA THR A 4 -8.26 -5.96 14.51
C THR A 4 -8.33 -6.11 12.99
N ASN A 5 -8.84 -7.25 12.52
CA ASN A 5 -9.10 -7.46 11.10
C ASN A 5 -10.06 -6.39 10.53
N ALA A 6 -11.02 -5.93 11.33
CA ALA A 6 -11.95 -4.89 10.91
C ALA A 6 -11.25 -3.55 10.67
N ASP A 7 -10.18 -3.25 11.40
CA ASP A 7 -9.42 -2.01 11.23
C ASP A 7 -8.62 -2.04 9.92
N VAL A 8 -8.02 -3.18 9.57
CA VAL A 8 -7.39 -3.41 8.26
C VAL A 8 -8.39 -3.20 7.12
N VAL A 9 -9.56 -3.84 7.21
CA VAL A 9 -10.61 -3.75 6.18
C VAL A 9 -11.11 -2.31 6.04
N ARG A 10 -11.33 -1.60 7.14
CA ARG A 10 -11.75 -0.19 7.12
C ARG A 10 -10.72 0.69 6.43
N LEU A 11 -9.45 0.54 6.78
CA LEU A 11 -8.38 1.36 6.22
C LEU A 11 -8.18 1.05 4.73
N ALA A 12 -8.19 -0.22 4.33
CA ALA A 12 -8.08 -0.61 2.92
C ALA A 12 -9.22 -0.04 2.06
N ASN A 13 -10.46 -0.05 2.56
CA ASN A 13 -11.59 0.56 1.86
C ASN A 13 -11.48 2.09 1.82
N ALA A 14 -11.07 2.73 2.91
CA ALA A 14 -10.87 4.18 2.96
C ALA A 14 -9.84 4.63 1.91
N LEU A 15 -8.70 3.93 1.86
CA LEU A 15 -7.66 4.13 0.85
C LEU A 15 -8.17 3.90 -0.58
N SER A 16 -8.91 2.81 -0.81
CA SER A 16 -9.48 2.51 -2.12
C SER A 16 -10.40 3.64 -2.60
N VAL A 17 -11.24 4.19 -1.71
CA VAL A 17 -12.09 5.34 -2.01
C VAL A 17 -11.27 6.60 -2.29
N LYS A 18 -10.27 6.92 -1.44
CA LYS A 18 -9.39 8.09 -1.65
C LYS A 18 -8.66 7.99 -3.00
N CYS A 19 -8.26 6.79 -3.41
CA CYS A 19 -7.61 6.49 -4.69
C CYS A 19 -8.58 6.35 -5.86
N SER A 20 -9.89 6.55 -5.67
CA SER A 20 -10.94 6.33 -6.68
C SER A 20 -10.93 4.93 -7.31
N LEU A 21 -10.50 3.92 -6.53
CA LEU A 21 -10.55 2.52 -6.92
C LEU A 21 -11.94 1.95 -6.63
N ASN A 22 -12.53 1.28 -7.62
CA ASN A 22 -13.81 0.57 -7.44
C ASN A 22 -13.60 -0.83 -6.82
N ILE A 23 -12.89 -0.87 -5.68
CA ILE A 23 -12.56 -2.08 -4.94
C ILE A 23 -13.24 -2.02 -3.57
N ILE A 24 -13.89 -3.11 -3.18
CA ILE A 24 -14.48 -3.28 -1.85
C ILE A 24 -13.79 -4.47 -1.21
N VAL A 25 -13.22 -4.23 -0.02
CA VAL A 25 -12.58 -5.23 0.82
C VAL A 25 -13.58 -5.60 1.92
N ASP A 26 -13.95 -6.87 2.00
CA ASP A 26 -14.83 -7.41 3.04
C ASP A 26 -14.04 -8.18 4.11
N ASP A 27 -12.88 -8.72 3.72
CA ASP A 27 -11.98 -9.48 4.60
C ASP A 27 -10.51 -9.12 4.35
N LYS A 28 -9.69 -9.20 5.40
CA LYS A 28 -8.26 -8.86 5.31
C LYS A 28 -7.49 -9.73 4.31
N THR A 29 -7.95 -10.93 4.00
CA THR A 29 -7.32 -11.82 3.00
C THR A 29 -7.39 -11.26 1.59
N GLN A 30 -8.30 -10.30 1.33
CA GLN A 30 -8.37 -9.57 0.07
C GLN A 30 -7.35 -8.43 -0.01
N CYS A 31 -6.62 -8.13 1.07
CA CYS A 31 -5.45 -7.24 1.05
C CYS A 31 -4.24 -7.98 0.45
N SER A 32 -4.39 -8.37 -0.81
CA SER A 32 -3.39 -9.12 -1.57
C SER A 32 -2.28 -8.21 -2.12
N SER A 33 -1.23 -8.83 -2.67
CA SER A 33 -0.20 -8.13 -3.45
C SER A 33 -0.82 -7.26 -4.55
N ASP A 34 -1.86 -7.74 -5.23
CA ASP A 34 -2.52 -7.00 -6.31
C ASP A 34 -3.23 -5.72 -5.80
N LEU A 35 -3.86 -5.79 -4.61
CA LEU A 35 -4.46 -4.61 -4.00
C LEU A 35 -3.38 -3.58 -3.66
N LEU A 36 -2.28 -4.01 -3.04
CA LEU A 36 -1.18 -3.13 -2.66
C LEU A 36 -0.53 -2.47 -3.87
N LEU A 37 -0.33 -3.22 -4.97
CA LEU A 37 0.14 -2.67 -6.24
C LEU A 37 -0.85 -1.69 -6.86
N SER A 38 -2.15 -1.99 -6.80
CA SER A 38 -3.20 -1.09 -7.31
C SER A 38 -3.26 0.23 -6.54
N LEU A 39 -3.14 0.15 -5.21
CA LEU A 39 -3.05 1.33 -4.34
C LEU A 39 -1.79 2.13 -4.65
N TYR A 40 -0.62 1.48 -4.69
CA TYR A 40 0.64 2.14 -5.03
C TYR A 40 0.54 2.85 -6.39
N TYR A 41 0.06 2.16 -7.42
CA TYR A 41 -0.10 2.73 -8.75
C TYR A 41 -1.06 3.93 -8.76
N ALA A 42 -2.16 3.86 -8.02
CA ALA A 42 -3.09 4.97 -7.93
C ALA A 42 -2.49 6.20 -7.23
N ILE A 43 -1.60 5.98 -6.25
CA ILE A 43 -0.92 7.05 -5.50
C ILE A 43 0.23 7.66 -6.31
N MET A 44 1.07 6.82 -6.91
CA MET A 44 2.31 7.25 -7.57
C MET A 44 2.17 7.51 -9.07
N GLY A 45 1.15 6.93 -9.73
CA GLY A 45 0.93 7.00 -11.17
C GLY A 45 1.73 5.97 -11.98
N GLU A 46 2.63 5.21 -11.35
CA GLU A 46 3.42 4.14 -11.96
C GLU A 46 3.64 2.97 -10.99
N LEU A 47 4.15 1.84 -11.49
CA LEU A 47 4.50 0.69 -10.65
C LEU A 47 5.98 0.75 -10.23
N PRO A 48 6.35 0.18 -9.07
CA PRO A 48 7.73 0.09 -8.66
C PRO A 48 8.58 -0.67 -9.69
N THR A 49 9.85 -0.30 -9.80
CA THR A 49 10.79 -1.01 -10.68
C THR A 49 10.99 -2.44 -10.18
N GLY A 50 10.96 -3.42 -11.08
CA GLY A 50 11.23 -4.82 -10.77
C GLY A 50 10.02 -5.65 -10.35
N VAL A 51 8.81 -5.07 -10.33
CA VAL A 51 7.56 -5.82 -10.17
C VAL A 51 7.38 -6.81 -11.31
N LEU A 52 7.01 -8.04 -10.95
CA LEU A 52 6.74 -9.14 -11.87
C LEU A 52 5.29 -9.07 -12.35
N SER A 53 5.10 -9.05 -13.68
CA SER A 53 3.77 -9.04 -14.31
C SER A 53 3.01 -10.37 -14.12
N ASP A 54 3.71 -11.50 -14.11
CA ASP A 54 3.15 -12.85 -14.00
C ASP A 54 3.27 -13.37 -12.55
N CYS A 55 2.49 -12.77 -11.66
CA CYS A 55 2.59 -12.96 -10.21
C CYS A 55 1.63 -14.06 -9.69
N ILE A 56 1.94 -15.32 -10.01
CA ILE A 56 1.06 -16.46 -9.67
C ILE A 56 1.46 -17.09 -8.32
N THR A 57 2.76 -17.17 -8.04
CA THR A 57 3.30 -17.89 -6.87
C THR A 57 3.39 -16.99 -5.63
N GLU A 58 3.38 -17.59 -4.44
CA GLU A 58 3.61 -16.85 -3.19
C GLU A 58 4.93 -16.08 -3.21
N GLU A 59 6.01 -16.71 -3.71
CA GLU A 59 7.32 -16.06 -3.85
C GLU A 59 7.26 -14.81 -4.74
N SER A 60 6.59 -14.89 -5.89
CA SER A 60 6.42 -13.73 -6.78
C SER A 60 5.59 -12.61 -6.14
N LYS A 61 4.63 -12.95 -5.26
CA LYS A 61 3.82 -11.97 -4.51
C LYS A 61 4.63 -11.30 -3.43
N VAL A 62 5.44 -12.07 -2.70
CA VAL A 62 6.38 -11.56 -1.70
C VAL A 62 7.37 -10.60 -2.37
N HIS A 63 7.94 -10.99 -3.52
CA HIS A 63 8.84 -10.14 -4.31
C HIS A 63 8.18 -8.82 -4.71
N ASN A 64 6.96 -8.86 -5.25
CA ASN A 64 6.25 -7.64 -5.65
C ASN A 64 5.97 -6.71 -4.47
N VAL A 65 5.57 -7.25 -3.31
CA VAL A 65 5.38 -6.45 -2.09
C VAL A 65 6.71 -5.89 -1.59
N ALA A 66 7.80 -6.65 -1.67
CA ALA A 66 9.13 -6.16 -1.32
C ALA A 66 9.54 -4.97 -2.19
N CYS A 67 9.33 -5.03 -3.51
CA CYS A 67 9.59 -3.90 -4.41
C CYS A 67 8.80 -2.64 -4.01
N VAL A 68 7.53 -2.79 -3.62
CA VAL A 68 6.74 -1.65 -3.12
C VAL A 68 7.36 -1.06 -1.85
N ILE A 69 7.70 -1.90 -0.87
CA ILE A 69 8.30 -1.45 0.40
C ILE A 69 9.64 -0.76 0.16
N ASP A 70 10.53 -1.38 -0.62
CA ASP A 70 11.86 -0.85 -0.92
C ASP A 70 11.78 0.49 -1.64
N THR A 71 10.91 0.61 -2.66
CA THR A 71 10.75 1.87 -3.38
C THR A 71 10.18 2.96 -2.47
N LEU A 72 9.16 2.66 -1.65
CA LEU A 72 8.64 3.63 -0.68
C LEU A 72 9.71 4.09 0.32
N ALA A 73 10.47 3.14 0.88
CA ALA A 73 11.53 3.42 1.84
C ALA A 73 12.64 4.30 1.25
N ASN A 74 13.13 3.94 0.06
CA ASN A 74 14.34 4.52 -0.52
C ASN A 74 14.10 5.74 -1.39
N GLU A 75 12.95 5.87 -2.06
CA GLU A 75 12.71 6.93 -3.05
C GLU A 75 11.74 8.00 -2.58
N TYR A 76 10.80 7.68 -1.68
CA TYR A 76 9.74 8.61 -1.27
C TYR A 76 9.86 9.05 0.18
N LEU A 77 10.01 8.11 1.10
CA LEU A 77 10.01 8.41 2.54
C LEU A 77 11.40 8.69 3.08
N HIS A 78 12.44 8.09 2.49
CA HIS A 78 13.82 8.09 3.01
C HIS A 78 13.90 7.59 4.47
N VAL A 79 13.09 6.59 4.81
CA VAL A 79 13.05 5.95 6.14
C VAL A 79 13.21 4.44 6.02
N ASP A 80 13.71 3.83 7.08
CA ASP A 80 13.81 2.38 7.16
C ASP A 80 12.44 1.73 7.45
N LEU A 81 12.00 0.85 6.56
CA LEU A 81 10.76 0.08 6.70
C LEU A 81 11.03 -1.40 7.02
N SER A 82 12.18 -1.73 7.64
CA SER A 82 12.57 -3.13 7.94
C SER A 82 11.61 -3.86 8.88
N HIS A 83 10.75 -3.14 9.59
CA HIS A 83 9.70 -3.71 10.42
C HIS A 83 8.55 -4.31 9.60
N LEU A 84 8.42 -3.96 8.31
CA LEU A 84 7.48 -4.59 7.40
C LEU A 84 8.11 -5.84 6.79
N SER A 85 7.54 -7.01 7.08
CA SER A 85 7.89 -8.24 6.37
C SER A 85 6.92 -8.47 5.21
N PRO A 86 7.40 -8.53 3.96
CA PRO A 86 6.55 -8.86 2.82
C PRO A 86 5.94 -10.27 2.96
N GLU A 87 6.64 -11.21 3.59
CA GLU A 87 6.11 -12.55 3.84
C GLU A 87 4.93 -12.54 4.82
N LEU A 88 4.99 -11.70 5.86
CA LEU A 88 3.88 -11.56 6.81
C LEU A 88 2.68 -10.87 6.16
N ILE A 89 2.90 -9.90 5.28
CA ILE A 89 1.83 -9.29 4.47
C ILE A 89 1.12 -10.34 3.62
N ILE A 90 1.88 -11.16 2.88
CA ILE A 90 1.28 -12.22 2.04
C ILE A 90 0.57 -13.29 2.86
N LYS A 91 1.05 -13.57 4.08
CA LYS A 91 0.37 -14.45 5.04
C LYS A 91 -0.84 -13.81 5.72
N GLY A 92 -1.10 -12.53 5.47
CA GLY A 92 -2.23 -11.80 6.02
C GLY A 92 -2.08 -11.45 7.50
N ASP A 93 -0.85 -11.22 7.97
CA ASP A 93 -0.61 -10.74 9.32
C ASP A 93 -1.30 -9.39 9.55
N THR A 94 -2.18 -9.32 10.55
CA THR A 94 -3.08 -8.17 10.74
C THR A 94 -2.30 -6.89 11.04
N ILE A 95 -1.26 -6.97 11.86
CA ILE A 95 -0.48 -5.79 12.27
C ILE A 95 0.36 -5.31 11.09
N THR A 96 1.03 -6.22 10.41
CA THR A 96 1.90 -5.86 9.27
C THR A 96 1.08 -5.30 8.10
N LEU A 97 -0.10 -5.87 7.82
CA LEU A 97 -1.04 -5.32 6.82
C LEU A 97 -1.50 -3.92 7.19
N TYR A 98 -1.93 -3.71 8.44
CA TYR A 98 -2.38 -2.40 8.91
C TYR A 98 -1.28 -1.36 8.76
N ASN A 99 -0.06 -1.65 9.22
CA ASN A 99 1.07 -0.74 9.10
C ASN A 99 1.40 -0.39 7.64
N MET A 100 1.35 -1.37 6.73
CA MET A 100 1.58 -1.15 5.30
C MET A 100 0.53 -0.19 4.71
N LEU A 101 -0.74 -0.39 5.06
CA LEU A 101 -1.83 0.49 4.63
C LEU A 101 -1.69 1.89 5.23
N GLU A 102 -1.31 2.02 6.50
CA GLU A 102 -1.08 3.34 7.12
C GLU A 102 0.03 4.12 6.42
N ILE A 103 1.10 3.44 6.01
CA ILE A 103 2.17 4.07 5.24
C ILE A 103 1.65 4.54 3.88
N LEU A 104 0.88 3.72 3.16
CA LEU A 104 0.26 4.13 1.89
C LEU A 104 -0.70 5.32 2.08
N ASP A 105 -1.46 5.36 3.17
CA ASP A 105 -2.38 6.47 3.48
C ASP A 105 -1.62 7.78 3.73
N GLY A 106 -0.57 7.74 4.54
CA GLY A 106 0.27 8.91 4.80
C GLY A 106 0.97 9.43 3.54
N VAL A 107 1.42 8.53 2.66
CA VAL A 107 2.01 8.92 1.36
C VAL A 107 0.96 9.57 0.47
N LEU A 108 -0.25 9.02 0.39
CA LEU A 108 -1.34 9.61 -0.38
C LEU A 108 -1.69 11.02 0.12
N GLU A 109 -1.82 11.19 1.43
CA GLU A 109 -2.10 12.50 2.03
C GLU A 109 -1.03 13.52 1.67
N PHE A 110 0.25 13.15 1.81
CA PHE A 110 1.37 14.00 1.41
C PHE A 110 1.28 14.39 -0.08
N MET A 111 1.00 13.44 -0.98
CA MET A 111 0.87 13.72 -2.41
C MET A 111 -0.30 14.69 -2.71
N LEU A 112 -1.44 14.51 -2.04
CA LEU A 112 -2.62 15.37 -2.20
C LEU A 112 -2.36 16.79 -1.67
N GLU A 113 -1.64 16.94 -0.56
CA GLU A 113 -1.24 18.23 -0.01
C GLU A 113 -0.33 18.99 -0.97
N GLN A 114 0.64 18.30 -1.57
CA GLN A 114 1.56 18.89 -2.55
C GLN A 114 0.81 19.39 -3.81
N ILE A 115 -0.16 18.61 -4.31
CA ILE A 115 -1.00 19.01 -5.45
C ILE A 115 -1.86 20.23 -5.11
N SER A 116 -2.46 20.24 -3.92
CA SER A 116 -3.34 21.33 -3.48
C SER A 116 -2.57 22.63 -3.22
N SER A 117 -1.38 22.55 -2.63
CA SER A 117 -0.50 23.69 -2.36
C SER A 117 0.03 24.33 -3.65
N ASN A 118 0.26 23.53 -4.70
CA ASN A 118 0.67 24.03 -6.01
C ASN A 118 -0.49 24.55 -6.89
N GLY A 119 -1.75 24.41 -6.44
CA GLY A 119 -2.95 24.88 -7.14
C GLY A 119 -3.41 26.29 -6.75
N ASP A 120 -2.91 26.86 -5.66
CA ASP A 120 -3.28 28.19 -5.18
C ASP A 120 -2.29 29.25 -5.67
N SER A 121 -2.42 29.58 -6.95
CA SER A 121 -1.90 30.82 -7.55
C SER A 121 -3.00 31.40 -8.42
N GLY A 122 -4.04 31.93 -7.77
CA GLY A 122 -5.18 32.59 -8.41
C GLY A 122 -5.65 33.78 -7.59
#